data_AF-E7DQF1-F1
#
_entry.id   AF-E7DQF1-F1
#
_cell.length_a   1.000
_cell.length_b   1.000
_cell.length_c   1.000
_cell.angle_alpha   90.00
_cell.angle_beta   90.00
_cell.angle_gamma   90.00
#
_symmetry.space_group_name_H-M   'P 1'
#
loop_
_entity.id
_entity.type
_entity.pdbx_description
1 polymer ?
#
loop_
_entity_poly.entity_id
_entity_poly.type
_entity_poly.pdbx_seq_one_letter_code
_entity_poly.pdbx_strand_id
1 'polypeptide(L)'
;MTFDVTSIPEQLTLEISSSSQTPELPAFSTSGARWRGRLNQMCLDAFLPWLREENQNVRVWTQTAALPNFWEFVNGTAIACEEIRLVLDLSTNKAQNS
;
A
#
# COMPACT_ATOMS: atom_id res chain seq x y z
N MET A 1 26.46 13.28 15.13
CA MET A 1 26.14 12.85 13.75
C MET A 1 24.88 13.60 13.36
N THR A 2 25.03 14.67 12.60
CA THR A 2 23.92 15.49 12.09
C THR A 2 23.43 14.84 10.82
N PHE A 3 22.24 14.26 10.84
CA PHE A 3 21.56 13.78 9.64
C PHE A 3 21.20 15.01 8.81
N ASP A 4 21.77 15.12 7.61
CA ASP A 4 21.46 16.20 6.68
C ASP A 4 20.04 15.95 6.12
N VAL A 5 19.07 16.68 6.67
CA VAL A 5 17.64 16.58 6.31
C VAL A 5 17.40 16.92 4.84
N THR A 6 18.35 17.57 4.15
CA THR A 6 18.23 17.92 2.72
C THR A 6 18.37 16.72 1.78
N SER A 7 18.81 15.55 2.28
CA SER A 7 19.00 14.34 1.46
C SER A 7 17.82 13.35 1.53
N ILE A 8 16.73 13.67 2.24
CA ILE A 8 15.53 12.83 2.23
C ILE A 8 14.77 13.15 0.95
N PRO A 9 14.61 12.19 0.01
CA PRO A 9 13.88 12.46 -1.22
C PRO A 9 12.43 12.83 -0.87
N GLU A 10 11.94 13.96 -1.39
CA GLU A 10 10.54 14.39 -1.25
C GLU A 10 9.57 13.36 -1.84
N GLN A 11 10.05 12.53 -2.76
CA GLN A 11 9.30 11.49 -3.43
C GLN A 11 10.13 10.21 -3.58
N LEU A 12 9.58 9.11 -3.08
CA LEU A 12 10.08 7.76 -3.31
C LEU A 12 9.23 7.08 -4.39
N THR A 13 9.87 6.49 -5.40
CA THR A 13 9.19 5.74 -6.47
C THR A 13 9.52 4.26 -6.32
N LEU A 14 8.48 3.42 -6.27
CA LEU A 14 8.59 1.96 -6.25
C LEU A 14 8.00 1.39 -7.54
N GLU A 15 8.77 0.55 -8.23
CA GLU A 15 8.27 -0.13 -9.42
C GLU A 15 7.39 -1.31 -9.02
N ILE A 16 6.22 -1.43 -9.65
CA ILE A 16 5.33 -2.57 -9.48
C ILE A 16 5.67 -3.58 -10.57
N SER A 17 6.24 -4.72 -10.17
CA SER A 17 6.56 -5.81 -11.10
C SER A 17 5.30 -6.29 -11.85
N SER A 18 5.42 -6.49 -13.16
CA SER A 18 4.35 -7.08 -14.00
C SER A 18 4.08 -8.55 -13.67
N SER A 19 5.02 -9.20 -13.00
CA SER A 19 4.92 -10.56 -12.47
C SER A 19 4.24 -10.65 -11.10
N SER A 20 3.81 -9.52 -10.52
CA SER A 20 3.00 -9.50 -9.30
C SER A 20 1.70 -10.24 -9.57
N GLN A 21 1.71 -11.54 -9.27
CA GLN A 21 0.53 -12.38 -9.30
C GLN A 21 -0.35 -11.91 -8.15
N THR A 22 -1.29 -11.02 -8.44
CA THR A 22 -2.42 -10.79 -7.54
C THR A 22 -3.06 -12.15 -7.31
N PRO A 23 -3.12 -12.65 -6.06
CA PRO A 23 -3.86 -13.86 -5.75
C PRO A 23 -5.28 -13.74 -6.31
N GLU A 24 -5.92 -14.87 -6.61
CA GLU A 24 -7.33 -14.88 -6.98
C GLU A 24 -8.12 -14.21 -5.85
N LEU A 25 -8.49 -12.94 -6.05
CA LEU A 25 -9.15 -12.17 -5.01
C LEU A 25 -10.58 -12.71 -4.86
N PRO A 26 -11.14 -12.71 -3.64
CA PRO A 26 -12.51 -13.12 -3.40
C PRO A 26 -13.52 -12.37 -4.27
N ALA A 27 -14.73 -12.93 -4.36
CA ALA A 27 -15.82 -12.30 -5.08
C ALA A 27 -16.19 -10.93 -4.46
N PHE A 28 -15.79 -9.85 -5.11
CA PHE A 28 -16.26 -8.50 -4.79
C PHE A 28 -17.67 -8.26 -5.30
N SER A 29 -18.42 -7.44 -4.57
CA SER A 29 -19.83 -7.11 -4.83
C SER A 29 -20.05 -6.35 -6.13
N THR A 30 -19.03 -5.62 -6.60
CA THR A 30 -19.08 -4.83 -7.85
C THR A 30 -17.78 -4.94 -8.64
N SER A 31 -17.84 -4.66 -9.94
CA SER A 31 -16.64 -4.54 -10.79
C SER A 31 -15.71 -3.42 -10.32
N GLY A 32 -16.25 -2.31 -9.83
CA GLY A 32 -15.48 -1.20 -9.26
C GLY A 32 -14.75 -1.59 -7.97
N ALA A 33 -15.40 -2.35 -7.08
CA ALA A 33 -14.76 -2.90 -5.89
C ALA A 33 -13.67 -3.91 -6.24
N ARG A 34 -13.90 -4.77 -7.25
CA ARG A 34 -12.88 -5.70 -7.75
C ARG A 34 -11.64 -4.98 -8.27
N TRP A 35 -11.82 -3.91 -9.03
CA TRP A 35 -10.72 -3.09 -9.53
C TRP A 35 -9.93 -2.44 -8.39
N ARG A 36 -10.65 -1.83 -7.43
CA ARG A 36 -10.05 -1.25 -6.22
C ARG A 36 -9.26 -2.26 -5.41
N GLY A 37 -9.82 -3.43 -5.13
CA GLY A 37 -9.13 -4.51 -4.43
C GLY A 37 -7.87 -4.95 -5.16
N ARG A 38 -7.92 -5.08 -6.49
CA ARG A 38 -6.73 -5.40 -7.29
C ARG A 38 -5.64 -4.35 -7.16
N LEU A 39 -6.00 -3.06 -7.26
CA LEU A 39 -5.04 -1.97 -7.12
C LEU A 39 -4.42 -1.93 -5.72
N ASN A 40 -5.24 -2.03 -4.67
CA ASN A 40 -4.76 -2.07 -3.29
C ASN A 40 -3.80 -3.25 -3.07
N GLN A 41 -4.13 -4.42 -3.61
CA GLN A 41 -3.27 -5.61 -3.54
C GLN A 41 -1.93 -5.40 -4.25
N MET A 42 -1.94 -4.90 -5.48
CA MET A 42 -0.70 -4.63 -6.24
C MET A 42 0.22 -3.63 -5.51
N CYS A 43 -0.35 -2.56 -4.95
CA CYS A 43 0.43 -1.59 -4.18
C CYS A 43 0.95 -2.19 -2.87
N LEU A 44 0.15 -2.98 -2.17
CA LEU A 44 0.58 -3.65 -0.94
C LEU A 44 1.72 -4.64 -1.22
N ASP A 45 1.63 -5.40 -2.32
CA ASP A 45 2.63 -6.40 -2.71
C ASP A 45 3.96 -5.76 -3.11
N ALA A 46 3.95 -4.55 -3.68
CA ALA A 46 5.17 -3.81 -3.98
C ALA A 46 5.74 -3.11 -2.73
N PHE A 47 4.87 -2.49 -1.93
CA PHE A 47 5.28 -1.63 -0.82
C PHE A 47 5.70 -2.41 0.42
N LEU A 48 5.00 -3.50 0.76
CA LEU A 48 5.23 -4.22 2.01
C LEU A 48 6.61 -4.93 2.06
N PRO A 49 7.10 -5.58 0.98
CA PRO A 49 8.46 -6.13 0.97
C PRO A 49 9.52 -5.04 1.11
N TRP A 50 9.40 -3.94 0.36
CA TRP A 50 10.32 -2.81 0.45
C TRP A 50 10.37 -2.23 1.88
N LEU A 51 9.20 -2.00 2.49
CA LEU A 51 9.14 -1.46 3.85
C LEU A 51 9.71 -2.44 4.90
N ARG A 52 9.66 -3.75 4.64
CA ARG A 52 10.25 -4.77 5.51
C ARG A 52 11.78 -4.83 5.45
N GLU A 53 12.38 -4.43 4.32
CA GLU A 53 13.83 -4.28 4.21
C GLU A 53 14.34 -3.18 5.15
N GLU A 54 13.56 -2.11 5.31
CA GLU A 54 13.85 -1.01 6.23
C GLU A 54 13.50 -1.34 7.69
N ASN A 55 12.38 -2.03 7.94
CA ASN A 55 11.98 -2.48 9.28
C ASN A 55 11.29 -3.84 9.26
N GLN A 56 11.91 -4.85 9.86
CA GLN A 56 11.41 -6.23 9.88
C GLN A 56 10.09 -6.41 10.67
N ASN A 57 9.75 -5.48 11.57
CA ASN A 57 8.53 -5.55 12.40
C ASN A 57 7.28 -5.02 11.68
N VAL A 58 7.34 -4.81 10.37
CA VAL A 58 6.25 -4.28 9.56
C VAL A 58 5.27 -5.37 9.16
N ARG A 59 3.98 -5.14 9.46
CA ARG A 59 2.88 -6.04 9.10
C ARG A 59 1.63 -5.28 8.72
N VAL A 60 0.75 -5.94 7.96
CA VAL A 60 -0.62 -5.43 7.77
C VAL A 60 -1.28 -5.31 9.15
N TRP A 61 -1.92 -4.18 9.43
CA TRP A 61 -2.53 -3.92 10.75
C TRP A 61 -3.74 -4.84 10.99
N THR A 62 -4.53 -5.07 9.95
CA THR A 62 -5.65 -6.01 9.95
C THR A 62 -5.18 -7.42 9.58
N GLN A 63 -6.03 -8.42 9.84
CA GLN A 63 -5.80 -9.76 9.29
C GLN A 63 -5.85 -9.69 7.76
N THR A 64 -4.89 -10.31 7.06
CA THR A 64 -4.82 -10.32 5.59
C THR A 64 -6.10 -10.85 4.95
N ALA A 65 -6.73 -11.86 5.57
CA ALA A 65 -7.99 -12.43 5.10
C ALA A 65 -9.19 -11.45 5.17
N ALA A 66 -9.09 -10.39 5.98
CA ALA A 66 -10.12 -9.36 6.09
C ALA A 66 -9.96 -8.22 5.08
N LEU A 67 -8.79 -8.11 4.42
CA LEU A 67 -8.49 -7.03 3.47
C LEU A 67 -9.54 -6.88 2.35
N PRO A 68 -10.02 -7.97 1.71
CA PRO A 68 -11.03 -7.85 0.65
C PRO A 68 -12.30 -7.14 1.14
N ASN A 69 -12.74 -7.40 2.37
CA ASN A 69 -13.92 -6.76 2.95
C ASN A 69 -13.71 -5.25 3.18
N PHE A 70 -12.50 -4.83 3.55
CA PHE A 70 -12.18 -3.41 3.66
C PHE A 70 -12.14 -2.76 2.27
N TRP A 71 -11.49 -3.42 1.31
CA TRP A 71 -11.31 -2.90 -0.05
C TRP A 71 -12.59 -2.85 -0.90
N GLU A 72 -13.70 -3.42 -0.43
CA GLU A 72 -15.03 -3.11 -0.96
C GLU A 72 -15.33 -1.59 -0.88
N PHE A 73 -14.83 -0.94 0.16
CA PHE A 73 -15.21 0.43 0.51
C PHE A 73 -14.05 1.42 0.45
N VAL A 74 -12.80 1.00 0.64
CA VAL A 74 -11.63 1.91 0.78
C VAL A 74 -10.50 1.66 -0.23
N ASN A 75 -9.82 2.73 -0.64
CA ASN A 75 -8.65 2.69 -1.55
C ASN A 75 -7.32 2.56 -0.79
N GLY A 76 -7.29 1.77 0.29
CA GLY A 76 -6.08 1.72 1.09
C GLY A 76 -5.98 0.58 2.08
N THR A 77 -4.78 0.47 2.65
CA THR A 77 -4.42 -0.56 3.62
C THR A 77 -3.66 0.05 4.79
N ALA A 78 -4.11 -0.24 6.01
CA ALA A 78 -3.38 0.13 7.21
C ALA A 78 -2.24 -0.87 7.47
N ILE A 79 -1.04 -0.34 7.71
CA ILE A 79 0.18 -1.08 7.99
C ILE A 79 0.65 -0.68 9.38
N ALA A 80 0.92 -1.66 10.23
CA ALA A 80 1.54 -1.46 11.53
C ALA A 80 3.05 -1.56 11.38
N CYS A 81 3.77 -0.54 11.87
CA CYS A 81 5.21 -0.51 12.01
C CYS A 81 5.52 -0.14 13.46
N GLU A 82 5.86 -1.12 14.29
CA GLU A 82 6.09 -0.91 15.72
C GLU A 82 4.92 -0.16 16.41
N GLU A 83 5.18 1.02 16.96
CA GLU A 83 4.19 1.86 17.64
C GLU A 83 3.43 2.81 16.70
N ILE A 84 3.86 2.92 15.44
CA ILE A 84 3.25 3.78 14.43
C ILE A 84 2.34 3.00 13.49
N ARG A 85 1.31 3.68 12.98
CA ARG A 85 0.42 3.15 11.94
C ARG A 85 0.55 3.98 10.69
N LEU A 86 0.86 3.32 9.59
CA LEU A 86 0.94 3.88 8.26
C LEU A 86 -0.35 3.54 7.50
N VAL A 87 -0.81 4.46 6.66
CA VAL A 87 -1.93 4.20 5.75
C VAL A 87 -1.39 4.29 4.33
N LEU A 88 -1.42 3.17 3.61
CA LEU A 88 -1.17 3.14 2.18
C LEU A 88 -2.48 3.50 1.49
N ASP A 89 -2.54 4.66 0.82
CA ASP A 89 -3.71 5.15 0.08
C ASP A 89 -3.38 5.33 -1.39
N LEU A 90 -4.20 4.76 -2.27
CA LEU A 90 -4.20 5.06 -3.70
C LEU A 90 -4.97 6.35 -3.95
N SER A 91 -4.32 7.47 -3.66
CA SER A 91 -4.76 8.77 -4.11
C SER A 91 -4.02 9.12 -5.41
N THR A 92 -4.77 9.44 -6.45
CA THR A 92 -4.21 10.15 -7.61
C THR A 92 -3.75 11.51 -7.12
N ASN A 93 -2.46 11.83 -7.25
CA ASN A 93 -1.97 13.16 -6.95
C ASN A 93 -2.77 14.16 -7.81
N LYS A 94 -3.58 15.02 -7.17
CA LYS A 94 -4.17 16.18 -7.84
C LYS A 94 -2.96 17.01 -8.26
N ALA A 95 -2.58 16.92 -9.53
CA ALA A 95 -1.54 17.77 -10.09
C ALA A 95 -1.76 19.18 -9.55
N GLN A 96 -0.83 19.64 -8.70
CA GLN A 96 -0.82 21.00 -8.20
C GLN A 96 -0.48 21.90 -9.38
N ASN A 97 -1.45 22.11 -10.27
CA ASN A 97 -1.34 23.12 -11.30
C ASN A 97 -1.81 24.42 -10.66
N SER A 98 -0.85 25.17 -10.13
CA SER A 98 -1.01 26.59 -9.79
C SER A 98 -1.11 27.43 -11.05
#